data_AF-A0A285IMY8-F1
#
_entry.id   AF-A0A285IMY8-F1
#
_cell.length_a   1.000
_cell.length_b   1.000
_cell.length_c   1.000
_cell.angle_alpha   90.00
_cell.angle_beta   90.00
_cell.angle_gamma   90.00
#
_symmetry.space_group_name_H-M   'P 1'
#
loop_
_entity.id
_entity.type
_entity.pdbx_description
1 polymer ?
#
loop_
_entity_poly.entity_id
_entity_poly.type
_entity_poly.pdbx_seq_one_letter_code
_entity_poly.pdbx_strand_id
1 'polypeptide(L)'
;MILISTKAIAAGFAMLFFLSLLLIAIIMFLVPAWLEQLAELQSARPLIVISYSGNLMPGVVLSLVVLLAFVAFQLTVRIRGKVALSLVEKVNSFTGKAMVASLVLMFAGSFVLGNWLDGKAEQAGYQPCPMFTLLSNRVTYTAWVKNEALCYDSDVRRIVNRGTVAEAIQVEQHLQQRLKQQAAKLRFLAEEEALRRARAAKNAANHH
;
A
#
# COMPACT_ATOMS: atom_id res chain seq x y z
N MET A 1 26.41 -47.58 9.70
CA MET A 1 27.17 -46.69 8.79
C MET A 1 26.14 -45.91 7.99
N ILE A 2 25.79 -44.69 8.42
CA ILE A 2 24.81 -43.85 7.72
C ILE A 2 25.58 -43.23 6.55
N LEU A 3 25.32 -43.71 5.32
CA LEU A 3 25.85 -43.07 4.12
C LEU A 3 25.30 -41.64 4.09
N ILE A 4 26.14 -40.68 4.47
CA ILE A 4 25.83 -39.26 4.31
C ILE A 4 25.76 -39.03 2.80
N SER A 5 24.55 -38.98 2.26
CA SER A 5 24.34 -38.66 0.86
C SER A 5 24.71 -37.20 0.66
N THR A 6 25.92 -36.96 0.15
CA THR A 6 26.45 -35.63 -0.21
C THR A 6 25.45 -34.84 -1.07
N LYS A 7 24.67 -35.53 -1.92
CA LYS A 7 23.57 -34.96 -2.71
C LYS A 7 22.48 -34.33 -1.84
N ALA A 8 22.12 -34.98 -0.73
CA ALA A 8 21.07 -34.53 0.18
C ALA A 8 21.49 -33.34 1.06
N ILE A 9 22.79 -33.18 1.31
CA ILE A 9 23.36 -32.01 1.99
C ILE A 9 23.46 -30.84 1.00
N ALA A 10 23.99 -31.08 -0.21
CA ALA A 10 24.08 -30.07 -1.26
C ALA A 10 22.71 -29.49 -1.62
N ALA A 11 21.69 -30.35 -1.75
CA ALA A 11 20.31 -29.91 -1.99
C ALA A 11 19.75 -29.03 -0.86
N GLY A 12 20.09 -29.34 0.40
CA GLY A 12 19.64 -28.53 1.53
C GLY A 12 20.30 -27.16 1.61
N PHE A 13 21.60 -27.05 1.27
CA PHE A 13 22.26 -25.74 1.13
C PHE A 13 21.67 -24.93 -0.03
N ALA A 14 21.42 -25.57 -1.17
CA ALA A 14 20.78 -24.91 -2.31
C ALA A 14 19.37 -24.40 -1.96
N MET A 15 18.58 -25.19 -1.24
CA MET A 15 17.26 -24.79 -0.77
C MET A 15 17.33 -23.63 0.23
N LEU A 16 18.28 -23.66 1.18
CA LEU A 16 18.48 -22.57 2.13
C LEU A 16 18.87 -21.27 1.43
N PHE A 17 19.78 -21.34 0.47
CA PHE A 17 20.19 -20.19 -0.34
C PHE A 17 19.04 -19.64 -1.19
N PHE A 18 18.25 -20.51 -1.82
CA PHE A 18 17.09 -20.09 -2.58
C PHE A 18 16.04 -19.39 -1.71
N LEU A 19 15.74 -19.96 -0.54
CA LEU A 19 14.77 -19.38 0.40
C LEU A 19 15.25 -18.06 1.00
N SER A 20 16.55 -17.91 1.26
CA SER A 20 17.09 -16.64 1.76
C SER A 20 17.04 -15.56 0.69
N LEU A 21 17.37 -15.87 -0.56
CA LEU A 21 17.20 -14.96 -1.70
C LEU A 21 15.74 -14.57 -1.89
N LEU A 22 14.82 -15.53 -1.80
CA LEU A 22 13.38 -15.27 -1.91
C LEU A 22 12.90 -14.33 -0.79
N LEU A 23 13.34 -14.55 0.46
CA LEU A 23 13.01 -13.69 1.59
C LEU A 23 13.54 -12.27 1.37
N ILE A 24 14.79 -12.13 0.93
CA ILE A 24 15.39 -10.82 0.63
C ILE A 24 14.62 -10.11 -0.49
N ALA A 25 14.28 -10.83 -1.57
CA ALA A 25 13.51 -10.26 -2.68
C ALA A 25 12.12 -9.77 -2.23
N ILE A 26 11.43 -10.54 -1.38
CA ILE A 26 10.13 -10.15 -0.81
C ILE A 26 10.27 -8.91 0.07
N ILE A 27 11.27 -8.86 0.95
CA ILE A 27 11.51 -7.69 1.81
C ILE A 27 11.84 -6.46 0.97
N MET A 28 12.72 -6.60 -0.02
CA MET A 28 13.12 -5.53 -0.93
C MET A 28 11.96 -4.98 -1.77
N PHE A 29 10.96 -5.81 -2.09
CA PHE A 29 9.79 -5.37 -2.83
C PHE A 29 8.69 -4.78 -1.93
N LEU A 30 8.41 -5.42 -0.78
CA LEU A 30 7.26 -5.05 0.06
C LEU A 30 7.56 -3.89 1.01
N VAL A 31 8.78 -3.79 1.55
CA VAL A 31 9.10 -2.72 2.51
C VAL A 31 9.02 -1.33 1.86
N PRO A 32 9.61 -1.08 0.68
CA PRO A 32 9.47 0.22 0.03
C PRO A 32 8.02 0.55 -0.31
N ALA A 33 7.25 -0.41 -0.83
CA ALA A 33 5.84 -0.20 -1.15
C ALA A 33 5.01 0.17 0.10
N TRP A 34 5.29 -0.46 1.24
CA TRP A 34 4.65 -0.13 2.52
C TRP A 34 5.04 1.25 3.03
N LEU A 35 6.32 1.61 2.93
CA LEU A 35 6.82 2.93 3.33
C LEU A 35 6.27 4.05 2.45
N GLU A 36 6.18 3.83 1.14
CA GLU A 36 5.54 4.77 0.20
C GLU A 36 4.08 5.01 0.58
N GLN A 37 3.33 3.95 0.90
CA GLN A 37 1.94 4.07 1.33
C GLN A 37 1.82 4.88 2.64
N LEU A 38 2.69 4.64 3.62
CA LEU A 38 2.71 5.43 4.86
C LEU A 38 3.07 6.91 4.60
N ALA A 39 3.99 7.17 3.67
CA ALA A 39 4.34 8.53 3.27
C ALA A 39 3.17 9.23 2.55
N GLU A 40 2.38 8.51 1.75
CA GLU A 40 1.18 9.06 1.12
C GLU A 40 0.14 9.51 2.15
N LEU A 41 -0.12 8.72 3.19
CA LEU A 41 -1.05 9.12 4.26
C LEU A 41 -0.60 10.42 4.95
N GLN A 42 0.71 10.65 5.08
CA GLN A 42 1.26 11.88 5.67
C GLN A 42 1.28 13.07 4.71
N SER A 43 1.27 12.83 3.40
CA SER A 43 1.40 13.88 2.37
C SER A 43 0.20 14.84 2.27
N ALA A 44 -0.88 14.58 3.01
CA ALA A 44 -2.08 15.42 3.09
C ALA A 44 -2.73 15.75 1.73
N ARG A 45 -2.48 14.93 0.70
CA ARG A 45 -3.02 15.07 -0.65
C ARG A 45 -4.56 15.03 -0.68
N PRO A 46 -5.20 15.56 -1.75
CA PRO A 46 -6.65 15.50 -1.88
C PRO A 46 -7.16 14.07 -2.16
N LEU A 47 -6.31 13.22 -2.73
CA LEU A 47 -6.58 11.82 -3.07
C LEU A 47 -5.36 10.98 -2.73
N ILE A 48 -5.57 9.85 -2.06
CA ILE A 48 -4.56 8.81 -1.79
C ILE A 48 -5.10 7.45 -2.25
N VAL A 49 -4.20 6.51 -2.55
CA VAL A 49 -4.60 5.16 -2.92
C VAL A 49 -3.98 4.16 -1.95
N ILE A 50 -4.84 3.40 -1.28
CA ILE A 50 -4.41 2.41 -0.29
C ILE A 50 -4.44 1.04 -0.96
N SER A 51 -3.30 0.34 -0.96
CA SER A 51 -3.21 -1.05 -1.38
C SER A 51 -3.26 -1.98 -0.17
N TYR A 52 -4.16 -2.96 -0.20
CA TYR A 52 -4.26 -3.99 0.83
C TYR A 52 -3.43 -5.23 0.50
N SER A 53 -2.77 -5.29 -0.66
CA SER A 53 -1.94 -6.44 -1.05
C SER A 53 -0.75 -6.64 -0.11
N GLY A 54 -0.24 -5.56 0.49
CA GLY A 54 0.86 -5.59 1.46
C GLY A 54 0.46 -6.16 2.82
N ASN A 55 -0.83 -6.26 3.13
CA ASN A 55 -1.29 -6.67 4.46
C ASN A 55 -1.03 -8.15 4.76
N LEU A 56 -0.76 -8.96 3.74
CA LEU A 56 -0.37 -10.37 3.86
C LEU A 56 1.10 -10.53 4.26
N MET A 57 1.90 -9.46 4.20
CA MET A 57 3.35 -9.46 4.46
C MET A 57 3.73 -10.18 5.76
N PRO A 58 3.12 -9.90 6.93
CA PRO A 58 3.60 -10.45 8.18
C PRO A 58 3.52 -11.98 8.21
N GLY A 59 2.43 -12.53 7.65
CA GLY A 59 2.24 -13.97 7.55
C GLY A 59 3.23 -14.63 6.58
N VAL A 60 3.42 -14.04 5.40
CA VAL A 60 4.37 -14.54 4.39
C VAL A 60 5.80 -14.52 4.92
N VAL A 61 6.24 -13.40 5.50
CA VAL A 61 7.59 -13.25 6.07
C VAL A 61 7.79 -14.23 7.22
N LEU A 62 6.83 -14.35 8.14
CA LEU A 62 6.92 -15.30 9.24
C LEU A 62 7.00 -16.74 8.75
N SER A 63 6.19 -17.12 7.76
CA SER A 63 6.20 -18.48 7.19
C SER A 63 7.56 -18.83 6.56
N LEU A 64 8.18 -17.89 5.85
CA LEU A 64 9.50 -18.07 5.25
C LEU A 64 10.61 -18.18 6.29
N VAL A 65 10.55 -17.38 7.36
CA VAL A 65 11.51 -17.45 8.47
C VAL A 65 11.40 -18.81 9.18
N VAL A 66 10.18 -19.30 9.44
CA VAL A 66 9.95 -20.63 10.03
C VAL A 66 10.48 -21.73 9.12
N LEU A 67 10.25 -21.63 7.81
CA LEU A 67 10.75 -22.60 6.82
C LEU A 67 12.29 -22.61 6.76
N LEU A 68 12.93 -21.43 6.74
CA LEU A 68 14.37 -21.28 6.76
C LEU A 68 15.00 -21.90 8.01
N ALA A 69 14.43 -21.62 9.18
CA ALA A 69 14.88 -22.19 10.45
C ALA A 69 14.75 -23.72 10.44
N PHE A 70 13.64 -24.25 9.89
CA PHE A 70 13.44 -25.69 9.77
C PHE A 70 14.45 -26.36 8.83
N VAL A 71 14.70 -25.78 7.65
CA VAL A 71 15.69 -26.29 6.70
C VAL A 71 17.09 -26.26 7.31
N ALA A 72 17.47 -25.17 7.99
CA ALA A 72 18.76 -25.04 8.68
C ALA A 72 18.92 -26.08 9.80
N PHE A 73 17.86 -26.34 10.57
CA PHE A 73 17.84 -27.38 11.59
C PHE A 73 18.04 -28.77 10.98
N GLN A 74 17.30 -29.12 9.93
CA GLN A 74 17.43 -30.40 9.24
C GLN A 74 18.83 -30.61 8.65
N LEU A 75 19.43 -29.54 8.12
CA LEU A 75 20.81 -29.56 7.62
C LEU A 75 21.80 -29.87 8.75
N THR A 76 21.63 -29.21 9.90
CA THR A 76 22.48 -29.39 11.09
C THR A 76 22.36 -30.79 11.65
N VAL A 77 21.14 -31.35 11.70
CA VAL A 77 20.88 -32.75 12.11
C VAL A 77 21.60 -33.72 11.17
N ARG A 78 21.50 -33.51 9.85
CA ARG A 78 22.16 -34.36 8.84
C ARG A 78 23.68 -34.29 8.90
N ILE A 79 24.26 -33.11 9.14
CA ILE A 79 25.71 -32.93 9.26
C ILE A 79 26.23 -33.54 10.56
N ARG A 80 25.53 -33.33 11.69
CA ARG A 80 25.98 -33.83 13.00
C ARG A 80 25.71 -35.32 13.20
N GLY A 81 24.75 -35.91 12.47
CA GLY A 81 24.47 -37.35 12.44
C GLY A 81 23.97 -37.98 13.75
N LYS A 82 24.05 -37.26 14.88
CA LYS A 82 23.64 -37.69 16.22
C LYS A 82 22.78 -36.61 16.86
N VAL A 83 21.50 -36.61 16.55
CA VAL A 83 20.51 -35.78 17.25
C VAL A 83 19.46 -36.71 17.84
N ALA A 84 19.06 -36.47 19.08
CA ALA A 84 18.03 -37.26 19.74
C ALA A 84 16.74 -37.22 18.92
N LEU A 85 16.14 -38.38 18.67
CA LEU A 85 14.88 -38.51 17.93
C LEU A 85 13.78 -37.62 18.54
N SER A 86 13.76 -37.51 19.87
CA SER A 86 12.83 -36.67 20.63
C SER A 86 12.98 -35.16 20.35
N LEU A 87 14.17 -34.67 20.01
CA LEU A 87 14.38 -33.28 19.60
C LEU A 87 13.83 -33.04 18.19
N VAL A 88 14.05 -33.99 17.28
CA VAL A 88 13.54 -33.90 15.90
C VAL A 88 12.00 -33.89 15.90
N GLU A 89 11.38 -34.75 16.71
CA GLU A 89 9.93 -34.81 16.84
C GLU A 89 9.33 -33.54 17.46
N LYS A 90 9.97 -33.00 18.52
CA LYS A 90 9.58 -31.71 19.11
C LYS A 90 9.67 -30.56 18.13
N VAL A 91 10.77 -30.45 17.38
CA VAL A 91 10.95 -29.40 16.36
C VAL A 91 9.93 -29.57 15.24
N ASN A 92 9.67 -30.78 14.77
CA ASN A 92 8.67 -31.01 13.72
C ASN A 92 7.26 -30.63 14.18
N SER A 93 6.87 -30.99 15.41
CA SER A 93 5.60 -30.58 16.01
C SER A 93 5.51 -29.06 16.17
N PHE A 94 6.59 -28.41 16.63
CA PHE A 94 6.65 -26.96 16.77
C PHE A 94 6.57 -26.24 15.42
N THR A 95 7.33 -26.67 14.42
CA THR A 95 7.30 -26.12 13.06
C THR A 95 5.91 -26.27 12.45
N GLY A 96 5.24 -27.41 12.65
CA GLY A 96 3.85 -27.59 12.21
C GLY A 96 2.91 -26.56 12.84
N LYS A 97 2.98 -26.37 14.17
CA LYS A 97 2.19 -25.36 14.88
C LYS A 97 2.54 -23.94 14.41
N ALA A 98 3.81 -23.65 14.20
CA ALA A 98 4.28 -22.34 13.73
C ALA A 98 3.81 -22.04 12.30
N MET A 99 3.73 -23.05 11.43
CA MET A 99 3.17 -22.91 10.08
C MET A 99 1.67 -22.67 10.09
N VAL A 100 0.92 -23.37 10.95
CA VAL A 100 -0.50 -23.08 11.13
C VAL A 100 -0.68 -21.66 11.70
N ALA A 101 0.13 -21.27 12.68
CA ALA A 101 0.09 -19.92 13.25
C ALA A 101 0.43 -18.83 12.22
N SER A 102 1.42 -19.04 11.35
CA SER A 102 1.76 -18.08 10.29
C SER A 102 0.65 -17.94 9.25
N LEU A 103 -0.04 -19.04 8.93
CA LEU A 103 -1.21 -19.02 8.06
C LEU A 103 -2.37 -18.23 8.71
N VAL A 104 -2.66 -18.48 9.99
CA VAL A 104 -3.67 -17.72 10.73
C VAL A 104 -3.30 -16.24 10.78
N LEU A 105 -2.03 -15.92 11.05
CA LEU A 105 -1.52 -14.55 11.07
C LEU A 105 -1.63 -13.88 9.69
N MET A 106 -1.46 -14.62 8.60
CA MET A 106 -1.64 -14.09 7.25
C MET A 106 -3.07 -13.55 7.05
N PHE A 107 -4.08 -14.32 7.44
CA PHE A 107 -5.47 -13.88 7.33
C PHE A 107 -5.83 -12.84 8.40
N ALA A 108 -5.68 -13.16 9.67
CA ALA A 108 -6.05 -12.27 10.78
C ALA A 108 -5.24 -10.97 10.77
N GLY A 109 -3.93 -11.07 10.53
CA GLY A 109 -3.04 -9.91 10.42
C GLY A 109 -3.42 -9.03 9.24
N SER A 110 -3.90 -9.59 8.13
CA SER A 110 -4.33 -8.78 6.99
C SER A 110 -5.56 -7.91 7.30
N PHE A 111 -6.52 -8.45 8.05
CA PHE A 111 -7.68 -7.71 8.54
C PHE A 111 -7.28 -6.63 9.55
N VAL A 112 -6.43 -6.97 10.53
CA VAL A 112 -5.99 -6.00 11.55
C VAL A 112 -5.21 -4.84 10.92
N LEU A 113 -4.29 -5.15 10.00
CA LEU A 113 -3.54 -4.11 9.28
C LEU A 113 -4.44 -3.28 8.38
N GLY A 114 -5.45 -3.90 7.74
CA GLY A 114 -6.46 -3.20 6.95
C GLY A 114 -7.21 -2.18 7.79
N ASN A 115 -7.82 -2.64 8.88
CA ASN A 115 -8.57 -1.76 9.79
C ASN A 115 -7.69 -0.65 10.40
N TRP A 116 -6.42 -0.95 10.69
CA TRP A 116 -5.49 0.05 11.20
C TRP A 116 -5.16 1.13 10.16
N LEU A 117 -4.94 0.73 8.90
CA LEU A 117 -4.73 1.65 7.78
C LEU A 117 -5.97 2.52 7.54
N ASP A 118 -7.15 1.90 7.53
CA ASP A 118 -8.43 2.59 7.34
C ASP A 118 -8.66 3.62 8.45
N GLY A 119 -8.48 3.22 9.71
CA GLY A 119 -8.58 4.13 10.85
C GLY A 119 -7.55 5.27 10.80
N LYS A 120 -6.35 5.02 10.26
CA LYS A 120 -5.35 6.09 10.04
C LYS A 120 -5.77 7.06 8.93
N ALA A 121 -6.35 6.56 7.85
CA ALA A 121 -6.87 7.38 6.77
C ALA A 121 -8.06 8.23 7.23
N GLU A 122 -9.00 7.66 7.97
CA GLU A 122 -10.14 8.38 8.56
C GLU A 122 -9.69 9.47 9.53
N GLN A 123 -8.74 9.17 10.42
CA GLN A 123 -8.15 10.17 11.34
C GLN A 123 -7.47 11.33 10.60
N ALA A 124 -6.94 11.08 9.40
CA ALA A 124 -6.35 12.11 8.55
C ALA A 124 -7.41 12.87 7.70
N GLY A 125 -8.70 12.58 7.89
CA GLY A 125 -9.82 13.25 7.24
C GLY A 125 -10.14 12.73 5.84
N TYR A 126 -9.65 11.55 5.48
CA TYR A 126 -10.00 10.90 4.23
C TYR A 126 -11.25 10.04 4.39
N GLN A 127 -12.01 9.94 3.31
CA GLN A 127 -13.18 9.07 3.19
C GLN A 127 -12.98 8.11 2.01
N PRO A 128 -13.42 6.85 2.13
CA PRO A 128 -13.27 5.88 1.07
C PRO A 128 -14.23 6.20 -0.08
N CYS A 129 -13.75 6.19 -1.32
CA CYS A 129 -14.63 6.29 -2.47
C CYS A 129 -15.38 4.96 -2.67
N PRO A 130 -16.64 5.01 -3.14
CA PRO A 130 -17.40 3.80 -3.43
C PRO A 130 -16.67 2.93 -4.45
N MET A 131 -16.74 1.60 -4.29
CA MET A 131 -16.12 0.64 -5.21
C MET A 131 -16.53 0.92 -6.66
N PHE A 132 -15.59 0.79 -7.59
CA PHE A 132 -15.76 1.01 -9.04
C PHE A 132 -15.97 2.46 -9.53
N THR A 133 -16.00 3.46 -8.64
CA THR A 133 -16.14 4.87 -9.04
C THR A 133 -14.85 5.41 -9.68
N LEU A 134 -13.74 5.32 -8.96
CA LEU A 134 -12.41 5.73 -9.44
C LEU A 134 -11.60 4.54 -9.95
N LEU A 135 -11.42 3.51 -9.13
CA LEU A 135 -10.65 2.31 -9.51
C LEU A 135 -11.62 1.17 -9.83
N SER A 136 -11.91 0.99 -11.13
CA SER A 136 -12.79 -0.09 -11.59
C SER A 136 -12.07 -1.42 -11.85
N ASN A 137 -10.74 -1.37 -12.04
CA ASN A 137 -9.97 -2.51 -12.54
C ASN A 137 -9.14 -3.24 -11.46
N ARG A 138 -9.25 -2.86 -10.18
CA ARG A 138 -8.49 -3.48 -9.08
C ARG A 138 -9.32 -3.65 -7.82
N VAL A 139 -9.38 -4.88 -7.32
CA VAL A 139 -10.12 -5.25 -6.10
C VAL A 139 -9.29 -5.00 -4.83
N THR A 140 -7.96 -4.99 -4.93
CA THR A 140 -7.05 -4.86 -3.78
C THR A 140 -6.64 -3.42 -3.47
N TYR A 141 -7.16 -2.45 -4.22
CA TYR A 141 -6.84 -1.03 -4.07
C TYR A 141 -8.11 -0.25 -3.81
N THR A 142 -8.05 0.69 -2.88
CA THR A 142 -9.14 1.64 -2.62
C THR A 142 -8.62 3.07 -2.73
N ALA A 143 -9.41 3.92 -3.38
CA ALA A 143 -9.14 5.35 -3.39
C ALA A 143 -9.81 6.00 -2.19
N TRP A 144 -9.06 6.89 -1.54
CA TRP A 144 -9.52 7.66 -0.40
C TRP A 144 -9.33 9.14 -0.71
N VAL A 145 -10.36 9.94 -0.45
CA VAL A 145 -10.39 11.37 -0.81
C VAL A 145 -10.79 12.22 0.39
N LYS A 146 -10.33 13.47 0.42
CA LYS A 146 -10.78 14.43 1.45
C LYS A 146 -12.14 15.06 1.16
N ASN A 147 -12.55 15.07 -0.10
CA ASN A 147 -13.85 15.61 -0.53
C ASN A 147 -14.54 14.57 -1.41
N GLU A 148 -15.70 14.11 -0.98
CA GLU A 148 -16.49 13.09 -1.66
C GLU A 148 -16.81 13.46 -3.13
N ALA A 149 -16.93 14.75 -3.46
CA ALA A 149 -17.15 15.20 -4.83
C ALA A 149 -16.05 14.75 -5.81
N LEU A 150 -14.82 14.52 -5.32
CA LEU A 150 -13.70 14.01 -6.13
C LEU A 150 -13.93 12.58 -6.61
N CYS A 151 -14.71 11.77 -5.90
CA CYS A 151 -15.00 10.39 -6.30
C CYS A 151 -15.83 10.33 -7.60
N TYR A 152 -16.60 11.38 -7.90
CA TYR A 152 -17.51 11.44 -9.04
C TYR A 152 -17.02 12.38 -10.16
N ASP A 153 -15.87 13.02 -9.99
CA ASP A 153 -15.27 13.89 -11.03
C ASP A 153 -14.72 13.00 -12.18
N SER A 154 -15.27 13.17 -13.38
CA SER A 154 -14.88 12.41 -14.57
C SER A 154 -13.42 12.63 -14.96
N ASP A 155 -12.87 13.81 -14.69
CA ASP A 155 -11.48 14.13 -15.03
C ASP A 155 -10.51 13.47 -14.05
N VAL A 156 -10.86 13.43 -12.77
CA VAL A 156 -10.11 12.67 -11.76
C VAL A 156 -10.13 11.18 -12.09
N ARG A 157 -11.30 10.63 -12.46
CA ARG A 157 -11.43 9.23 -12.90
C ARG A 157 -10.58 8.91 -14.13
N ARG A 158 -10.42 9.87 -15.05
CA ARG A 158 -9.58 9.68 -16.25
C ARG A 158 -8.09 9.65 -15.91
N ILE A 159 -7.66 10.42 -14.90
CA ILE A 159 -6.27 10.44 -14.43
C ILE A 159 -5.97 9.20 -13.58
N VAL A 160 -6.87 8.82 -12.68
CA VAL A 160 -6.69 7.69 -11.74
C VAL A 160 -7.21 6.41 -12.38
N ASN A 161 -6.40 5.79 -13.24
CA ASN A 161 -6.77 4.53 -13.88
C ASN A 161 -6.10 3.33 -13.18
N ARG A 162 -4.83 3.45 -12.81
CA ARG A 162 -4.05 2.35 -12.22
C ARG A 162 -4.04 2.36 -10.69
N GLY A 163 -4.31 3.50 -10.07
CA GLY A 163 -4.22 3.68 -8.63
C GLY A 163 -2.78 3.87 -8.13
N THR A 164 -1.94 4.54 -8.91
CA THR A 164 -0.53 4.77 -8.57
C THR A 164 -0.32 6.11 -7.88
N VAL A 165 0.76 6.20 -7.08
CA VAL A 165 1.24 7.44 -6.44
C VAL A 165 1.41 8.57 -7.46
N ALA A 166 1.93 8.25 -8.64
CA ALA A 166 2.14 9.24 -9.70
C ALA A 166 0.83 9.82 -10.23
N GLU A 167 -0.23 9.02 -10.34
CA GLU A 167 -1.56 9.49 -10.74
C GLU A 167 -2.16 10.39 -9.64
N ALA A 168 -1.97 10.06 -8.36
CA ALA A 168 -2.42 10.91 -7.26
C ALA A 168 -1.75 12.30 -7.29
N ILE A 169 -0.45 12.36 -7.62
CA ILE A 169 0.28 13.63 -7.83
C ILE A 169 -0.31 14.41 -9.01
N GLN A 170 -0.62 13.73 -10.11
CA GLN A 170 -1.23 14.39 -11.29
C GLN A 170 -2.60 14.97 -10.96
N VAL A 171 -3.42 14.26 -10.18
CA VAL A 171 -4.72 14.77 -9.70
C VAL A 171 -4.52 16.04 -8.88
N GLU A 172 -3.56 16.06 -7.95
CA GLU A 172 -3.26 17.25 -7.16
C GLU A 172 -2.88 18.45 -8.04
N GLN A 173 -1.98 18.25 -9.00
CA GLN A 173 -1.55 19.30 -9.93
C GLN A 173 -2.73 19.81 -10.77
N HIS A 174 -3.58 18.91 -11.27
CA HIS A 174 -4.77 19.25 -12.03
C HIS A 174 -5.76 20.09 -11.23
N LEU A 175 -6.00 19.71 -9.97
CA LEU A 175 -6.87 20.46 -9.06
C LEU A 175 -6.31 21.85 -8.75
N GLN A 176 -5.00 21.96 -8.50
CA GLN A 176 -4.35 23.25 -8.29
C GLN A 176 -4.45 24.16 -9.52
N GLN A 177 -4.34 23.62 -10.73
CA GLN A 177 -4.53 24.38 -11.95
C GLN A 177 -5.97 24.89 -12.10
N ARG A 178 -6.97 24.03 -11.82
CA ARG A 178 -8.39 24.44 -11.84
C ARG A 178 -8.68 25.57 -10.87
N LEU A 179 -8.18 25.48 -9.64
CA LEU A 179 -8.36 26.51 -8.62
C LEU A 179 -7.75 27.85 -9.07
N LYS A 180 -6.56 27.84 -9.66
CA LYS A 180 -5.93 29.05 -10.22
C LYS A 180 -6.75 29.66 -11.35
N GLN A 181 -7.27 28.83 -12.26
CA GLN A 181 -8.11 29.29 -13.37
C GLN A 181 -9.43 29.90 -12.87
N GLN A 182 -10.09 29.27 -11.89
CA GLN A 182 -11.31 29.78 -11.28
C GLN A 182 -11.08 31.10 -10.55
N ALA A 183 -9.99 31.20 -9.78
CA ALA A 183 -9.64 32.44 -9.08
C ALA A 183 -9.33 33.59 -10.06
N ALA A 184 -8.63 33.31 -11.17
CA ALA A 184 -8.37 34.30 -12.21
C ALA A 184 -9.67 34.78 -12.88
N LYS A 185 -10.59 33.84 -13.19
CA LYS A 185 -11.90 34.17 -13.78
C LYS A 185 -12.74 35.04 -12.84
N LEU A 186 -12.77 34.73 -11.54
CA LEU A 186 -13.51 35.53 -10.55
C LEU A 186 -12.94 36.93 -10.42
N ARG A 187 -11.61 37.08 -10.44
CA ARG A 187 -10.96 38.41 -10.41
C ARG A 187 -11.31 39.23 -11.65
N PHE A 188 -11.25 38.62 -12.83
CA PHE A 188 -11.62 39.28 -14.08
C PHE A 188 -13.08 39.76 -14.06
N LEU A 189 -14.02 38.91 -13.62
CA LEU A 189 -15.43 39.28 -13.51
C LEU A 189 -15.66 40.41 -12.51
N ALA A 190 -14.98 40.40 -11.36
CA ALA A 190 -15.08 41.46 -10.36
C ALA A 190 -14.55 42.81 -10.88
N GLU A 191 -13.45 42.78 -11.64
CA GLU A 191 -12.88 43.98 -12.27
C GLU A 191 -13.82 44.54 -13.34
N GLU A 192 -14.41 43.68 -14.17
CA GLU A 192 -15.39 44.10 -15.17
C GLU A 192 -16.65 44.71 -14.54
N GLU A 193 -17.16 44.13 -13.46
CA GLU A 193 -18.29 44.69 -12.71
C GLU A 193 -17.96 46.06 -12.09
N ALA A 194 -16.75 46.21 -11.52
CA ALA A 194 -16.30 47.49 -10.97
C ALA A 194 -16.20 48.57 -12.05
N LEU A 195 -15.63 48.23 -13.22
CA LEU A 195 -15.56 49.11 -14.39
C LEU A 195 -16.95 49.50 -14.90
N ARG A 196 -17.88 48.55 -14.98
CA ARG A 196 -19.28 48.81 -15.39
C ARG A 196 -19.99 49.74 -14.40
N ARG A 197 -19.83 49.53 -13.08
CA ARG A 197 -20.41 50.41 -12.05
C ARG A 197 -19.83 51.82 -12.10
N ALA A 198 -18.51 51.96 -12.28
CA ALA A 198 -17.85 53.26 -12.40
C ALA A 198 -18.35 54.05 -13.63
N ARG A 199 -18.54 53.36 -14.77
CA ARG A 199 -19.11 53.98 -15.98
C ARG A 199 -20.56 54.41 -15.77
N ALA A 200 -21.38 53.57 -15.13
CA ALA A 200 -22.77 53.91 -14.83
C ALA A 200 -22.87 55.13 -13.90
N ALA A 201 -22.05 55.19 -12.85
CA ALA A 201 -22.00 56.34 -11.93
C ALA A 201 -21.56 57.63 -12.63
N LYS A 202 -20.55 57.56 -13.51
CA LYS A 202 -20.10 58.71 -14.30
C LYS A 202 -21.19 59.23 -15.26
N ASN A 203 -21.91 58.33 -15.91
CA ASN A 203 -22.99 58.70 -16.81
C ASN A 203 -24.17 59.33 -16.05
N ALA A 204 -24.50 58.83 -14.86
CA ALA A 204 -25.53 59.43 -13.99
C ALA A 204 -25.14 60.84 -13.52
N ALA A 205 -23.86 61.08 -13.22
CA ALA A 205 -23.37 62.39 -12.81
C ALA A 205 -23.37 63.45 -13.94
N ASN A 206 -23.26 63.02 -15.20
CA ASN A 206 -23.29 63.93 -16.36
C ASN A 206 -24.70 64.34 -16.82
N HIS A 207 -25.75 63.71 -16.28
CA HIS A 207 -27.15 64.00 -16.60
C HIS A 207 -27.87 64.86 -15.55
N HIS A 208 -27.14 65.31 -14.52
CA HIS A 208 -27.59 66.30 -13.53
C HIS A 208 -26.84 67.62 -13.75
#